data_AF-A0A373LW93-F1
#
_entry.id   AF-A0A373LW93-F1
#
_cell.length_a   1.000
_cell.length_b   1.000
_cell.length_c   1.000
_cell.angle_alpha   90.00
_cell.angle_beta   90.00
_cell.angle_gamma   90.00
#
_symmetry.space_group_name_H-M   'P 1'
#
loop_
_entity.id
_entity.type
_entity.pdbx_description
1 polymer ?
#
loop_
_entity_poly.entity_id
_entity_poly.type
_entity_poly.pdbx_seq_one_letter_code
_entity_poly.pdbx_strand_id
1 'polypeptide(L)'
;MSFLPGDFRCIFILSPLGVTILAELNSLVCSNQKLLCSLFHKCSAETLLELLENKMYLGATLGIIQVLHTWGQELNYYPYIHCINILLIPKEL
;
A
#
# COMPACT_ATOMS: atom_id res chain seq x y z
N MET A 1 20.85 -5.05 -20.08
CA MET A 1 19.79 -4.16 -20.61
C MET A 1 19.74 -2.93 -19.70
N SER A 2 20.15 -1.77 -20.18
CA SER A 2 20.03 -0.51 -19.43
C SER A 2 18.73 0.18 -19.83
N PHE A 3 17.75 0.23 -18.93
CA PHE A 3 16.48 0.94 -19.16
C PHE A 3 16.69 2.45 -19.02
N LEU A 4 16.19 3.23 -19.98
CA LEU A 4 16.31 4.69 -20.01
C LEU A 4 15.05 5.36 -19.43
N PRO A 5 15.16 6.61 -18.91
CA PRO A 5 14.01 7.40 -18.49
C PRO A 5 13.10 7.69 -19.71
N GLY A 6 12.04 6.90 -19.86
CA GLY A 6 11.13 6.99 -21.02
C GLY A 6 10.51 5.67 -21.46
N ASP A 7 11.04 4.54 -21.02
CA ASP A 7 10.69 3.21 -21.54
C ASP A 7 9.41 2.60 -20.91
N PHE A 8 8.85 3.24 -19.89
CA PHE A 8 7.69 2.74 -19.14
C PHE A 8 6.45 3.62 -19.32
N ARG A 9 5.27 3.00 -19.35
CA ARG A 9 3.99 3.64 -19.08
C ARG A 9 3.67 3.46 -17.60
N CYS A 10 3.43 4.57 -16.92
CA CYS A 10 2.96 4.58 -15.55
C CYS A 10 1.43 4.50 -15.57
N ILE A 11 0.87 3.40 -15.06
CA ILE A 11 -0.58 3.26 -14.86
C ILE A 11 -0.85 3.33 -13.35
N PHE A 12 -1.55 4.39 -12.94
CA PHE A 12 -2.09 4.48 -11.59
C PHE A 12 -3.33 3.58 -11.52
N ILE A 13 -3.19 2.42 -10.89
CA ILE A 13 -4.36 1.61 -10.58
C ILE A 13 -4.89 2.09 -9.22
N LEU A 14 -5.88 2.96 -9.28
CA LEU A 14 -6.70 3.41 -8.16
C LEU A 14 -7.71 2.32 -7.76
N SER A 15 -7.28 1.06 -7.66
CA SER A 15 -8.08 0.04 -6.99
C SER A 15 -7.72 0.13 -5.51
N PRO A 16 -8.60 0.67 -4.64
CA PRO A 16 -8.25 0.95 -3.26
C PRO A 16 -8.11 -0.35 -2.49
N LEU A 17 -6.87 -0.78 -2.25
CA LEU A 17 -6.57 -1.77 -1.23
C LEU A 17 -6.40 -1.03 0.10
N GLY A 18 -7.44 -1.07 0.92
CA GLY A 18 -7.39 -0.63 2.30
C GLY A 18 -6.93 -1.77 3.19
N VAL A 19 -5.91 -1.53 4.02
CA VAL A 19 -5.53 -2.45 5.11
C VAL A 19 -6.02 -1.83 6.41
N THR A 20 -6.68 -2.64 7.25
CA THR A 20 -7.28 -2.17 8.51
C THR A 20 -6.75 -2.96 9.70
N ILE A 21 -6.65 -2.30 10.86
CA ILE A 21 -6.40 -2.95 12.15
C ILE A 21 -7.73 -3.39 12.79
N LEU A 22 -7.70 -4.52 13.51
CA LEU A 22 -8.81 -5.00 14.33
C LEU A 22 -9.18 -3.98 15.42
N ALA A 23 -10.47 -3.76 15.65
CA ALA A 23 -10.97 -2.74 16.57
C ALA A 23 -10.47 -2.93 18.01
N GLU A 24 -10.26 -4.18 18.44
CA GLU A 24 -9.77 -4.55 19.76
C GLU A 24 -8.34 -4.04 20.02
N LEU A 25 -7.56 -3.82 18.96
CA LEU A 25 -6.18 -3.33 19.04
C LEU A 25 -6.09 -1.80 19.01
N ASN A 26 -7.20 -1.09 18.78
CA ASN A 26 -7.20 0.36 18.63
C ASN A 26 -6.62 1.09 19.85
N SER A 27 -6.94 0.66 21.06
CA SER A 27 -6.39 1.25 22.29
C SER A 27 -4.85 1.09 22.38
N LEU A 28 -4.36 -0.08 21.96
CA LEU A 28 -2.93 -0.38 21.93
C LEU A 28 -2.20 0.47 20.89
N VAL A 29 -2.77 0.61 19.69
CA VAL A 29 -2.25 1.46 18.61
C VAL A 29 -2.26 2.93 19.03
N CYS A 30 -3.35 3.41 19.64
CA CYS A 30 -3.46 4.78 20.13
C CYS A 30 -2.40 5.11 21.19
N SER A 31 -2.05 4.14 22.04
CA SER A 31 -1.03 4.32 23.09
C SER A 31 0.41 4.23 22.55
N ASN A 32 0.64 3.54 21.43
CA ASN A 32 1.98 3.26 20.89
C ASN A 32 2.11 3.68 19.42
N GLN A 33 1.51 4.82 19.06
CA GLN A 33 1.33 5.24 17.65
C GLN A 33 2.61 5.18 16.84
N LYS A 34 3.74 5.70 17.35
CA LYS A 34 5.01 5.70 16.62
C LYS A 34 5.46 4.29 16.23
N LEU A 35 5.42 3.35 17.17
CA LEU A 35 5.88 1.98 16.93
C LEU A 35 4.89 1.22 16.04
N LEU A 36 3.61 1.25 16.40
CA LEU A 36 2.60 0.41 15.77
C LEU A 36 2.16 0.96 14.41
N CYS A 37 2.12 2.27 14.19
CA CYS A 37 1.87 2.82 12.86
C CYS A 37 3.04 2.52 11.91
N SER A 38 4.29 2.61 12.38
CA SER A 38 5.46 2.23 11.57
C SER A 38 5.45 0.74 11.22
N LEU A 39 5.10 -0.13 12.18
CA LEU A 39 4.93 -1.56 11.91
C LEU A 39 3.78 -1.81 10.93
N PHE A 40 2.67 -1.10 11.08
CA PHE A 40 1.51 -1.25 10.20
C PHE A 40 1.82 -0.87 8.76
N HIS A 41 2.56 0.22 8.54
CA HIS A 41 3.10 0.59 7.22
C HIS A 41 3.98 -0.51 6.64
N LYS A 42 4.92 -1.03 7.43
CA LYS A 42 5.83 -2.07 6.99
C LYS A 42 5.09 -3.34 6.58
N CYS A 43 4.21 -3.86 7.44
CA CYS A 43 3.47 -5.09 7.16
C CYS A 43 2.56 -4.93 5.94
N SER A 44 1.85 -3.81 5.81
CA SER A 44 0.98 -3.57 4.66
C SER A 44 1.77 -3.46 3.35
N ALA A 45 2.98 -2.88 3.37
CA ALA A 45 3.84 -2.81 2.19
C ALA A 45 4.35 -4.20 1.80
N GLU A 46 4.85 -4.98 2.76
CA GLU A 46 5.35 -6.34 2.52
C GLU A 46 4.26 -7.26 1.96
N THR A 47 3.05 -7.24 2.54
CA THR A 47 1.92 -8.03 2.04
C THR A 47 1.54 -7.66 0.60
N LEU A 48 1.52 -6.36 0.27
CA LEU A 48 1.18 -5.92 -1.08
C LEU A 48 2.27 -6.25 -2.10
N LEU A 49 3.55 -6.12 -1.71
CA LEU A 49 4.67 -6.55 -2.55
C LEU A 49 4.59 -8.04 -2.84
N GLU A 50 4.38 -8.89 -1.83
CA GLU A 50 4.25 -10.34 -2.00
C GLU A 50 3.05 -10.72 -2.90
N LEU A 51 1.89 -10.08 -2.67
CA LEU A 51 0.68 -10.32 -3.46
C LEU A 51 0.90 -9.99 -4.95
N LEU A 52 1.62 -8.91 -5.25
CA LEU A 52 1.77 -8.36 -6.59
C LEU A 52 3.02 -8.87 -7.33
N GLU A 53 4.04 -9.36 -6.61
CA GLU A 53 5.17 -10.11 -7.17
C GLU A 53 4.75 -11.46 -7.75
N ASN A 54 3.60 -11.99 -7.32
CA ASN A 54 3.04 -13.20 -7.89
C ASN A 54 2.70 -12.98 -9.38
N LYS A 55 3.48 -13.63 -10.25
CA LYS A 55 3.42 -13.54 -11.73
C LYS A 55 2.04 -13.80 -12.33
N MET A 56 1.12 -14.41 -11.59
CA MET A 56 -0.27 -14.62 -11.99
C MET A 56 -1.04 -13.31 -12.19
N TYR A 57 -0.59 -12.19 -11.62
CA TYR A 57 -1.35 -10.95 -11.62
C TYR A 57 -0.90 -9.95 -12.69
N LEU A 58 0.34 -9.46 -12.69
CA LEU A 58 0.69 -8.32 -13.58
C LEU A 58 2.11 -8.29 -14.18
N GLY A 59 3.08 -9.06 -13.65
CA GLY A 59 4.45 -9.11 -14.21
C GLY A 59 5.16 -7.73 -14.34
N ALA A 60 4.66 -6.71 -13.65
CA ALA A 60 5.05 -5.32 -13.78
C ALA A 60 5.84 -4.86 -12.55
N THR A 61 6.70 -3.86 -12.71
CA THR A 61 7.41 -3.25 -11.58
C THR A 61 6.44 -2.38 -10.79
N LEU A 62 6.31 -2.67 -9.50
CA LEU A 62 5.35 -2.02 -8.62
C LEU A 62 6.01 -0.91 -7.80
N GLY A 63 5.37 0.27 -7.77
CA GLY A 63 5.53 1.27 -6.72
C GLY A 63 4.26 1.32 -5.86
N ILE A 64 4.41 1.52 -4.54
CA ILE A 64 3.28 1.67 -3.61
C ILE A 64 3.41 3.00 -2.89
N ILE A 65 2.32 3.78 -2.86
CA ILE A 65 2.18 4.93 -1.97
C ILE A 65 1.17 4.56 -0.89
N GLN A 66 1.54 4.77 0.37
CA GLN A 66 0.70 4.42 1.53
C GLN A 66 0.30 5.68 2.29
N VAL A 67 -0.99 5.82 2.60
CA VAL A 67 -1.54 6.93 3.38
C VAL A 67 -2.25 6.35 4.60
N LEU A 68 -1.78 6.70 5.79
CA LEU A 68 -2.44 6.32 7.05
C LEU A 68 -3.57 7.30 7.36
N HIS A 69 -4.75 6.75 7.59
CA HIS A 69 -5.92 7.45 8.13
C HIS A 69 -6.20 6.92 9.52
N THR A 70 -6.35 7.79 10.52
CA THR A 70 -6.62 7.40 11.91
C THR A 70 -8.08 7.56 12.32
N TRP A 71 -8.88 8.21 11.48
CA TRP A 71 -10.27 8.55 11.76
C TRP A 71 -11.18 7.99 10.67
N GLY A 72 -12.24 7.31 11.08
CA GLY A 72 -13.32 6.90 10.18
C GLY A 72 -14.26 8.05 9.83
N GLN A 73 -15.21 7.79 8.93
CA GLN A 73 -16.21 8.78 8.52
C GLN A 73 -17.09 9.27 9.67
N GLU A 74 -17.29 8.44 10.69
CA GLU A 74 -18.05 8.76 11.90
C GLU A 74 -17.18 9.39 13.01
N LEU A 75 -15.94 9.82 12.69
CA LEU A 75 -14.96 10.36 13.65
C LEU A 75 -14.62 9.41 14.81
N ASN A 76 -14.81 8.11 14.59
CA ASN A 76 -14.29 7.07 15.48
C ASN A 76 -12.80 6.83 15.18
N TYR A 77 -12.02 6.54 16.23
CA TYR A 77 -10.63 6.15 16.06
C TYR A 77 -10.58 4.78 15.37
N TYR A 78 -10.13 4.78 14.12
CA TYR A 78 -10.14 3.63 13.22
C TYR A 78 -8.93 3.72 12.30
N PRO A 79 -7.75 3.23 12.73
CA PRO A 79 -6.54 3.29 11.92
C PRO A 79 -6.61 2.33 10.73
N TYR A 80 -6.51 2.89 9.52
CA TYR A 80 -6.43 2.14 8.26
C TYR A 80 -5.41 2.78 7.31
N ILE A 81 -4.75 1.97 6.49
CA ILE A 81 -3.83 2.43 5.45
C ILE A 81 -4.50 2.29 4.10
N HIS A 82 -4.59 3.40 3.38
CA HIS A 82 -4.96 3.43 1.98
C HIS A 82 -3.70 3.24 1.12
N CYS A 83 -3.70 2.22 0.26
CA CYS A 83 -2.58 1.93 -0.62
C CYS A 83 -2.94 2.29 -2.07
N ILE A 84 -2.12 3.15 -2.68
CA ILE A 84 -2.19 3.53 -4.09
C ILE A 84 -1.08 2.77 -4.82
N ASN A 85 -1.47 1.92 -5.76
CA ASN A 85 -0.55 1.10 -6.52
C ASN A 85 -0.19 1.78 -7.85
N ILE A 86 1.10 1.84 -8.12
CA ILE A 86 1.67 2.38 -9.35
C ILE A 86 2.30 1.22 -10.10
N LEU A 87 1.76 0.90 -11.27
CA LEU A 87 2.30 -0.12 -12.13
C LEU A 87 3.10 0.51 -13.25
N LEU A 88 4.37 0.12 -13.33
CA LEU A 88 5.26 0.46 -14.42
C LEU A 88 5.23 -0.68 -15.44
N ILE A 89 4.58 -0.43 -16.57
CA ILE A 89 4.50 -1.38 -17.69
C ILE A 89 5.49 -0.94 -18.77
N PRO A 90 6.40 -1.81 -19.24
CA PRO A 90 7.26 -1.50 -20.38
C PRO A 90 6.42 -1.15 -21.61
N LYS A 91 6.81 -0.14 -22.38
CA LYS A 91 6.07 0.31 -23.58
C LYS A 91 6.05 -0.69 -24.73
N GLU A 92 6.88 -1.73 -24.66
CA GLU A 92 7.13 -2.71 -25.73
C GLU A 92 6.18 -3.92 -25.69
N LEU A 93 5.22 -3.94 -24.75
CA LEU A 93 4.15 -4.94 -24.65
C LEU A 93 2.84 -4.45 -25.31
#